data_AF-A0A511HS66-F1
#
_entry.id   AF-A0A511HS66-F1
#
_cell.length_a   1.000
_cell.length_b   1.000
_cell.length_c   1.000
_cell.angle_alpha   90.00
_cell.angle_beta   90.00
_cell.angle_gamma   90.00
#
_symmetry.space_group_name_H-M   'P 1'
#
loop_
_entity.id
_entity.type
_entity.pdbx_description
1 polymer ?
#
loop_
_entity_poly.entity_id
_entity_poly.type
_entity_poly.pdbx_seq_one_letter_code
_entity_poly.pdbx_strand_id
1 'polypeptide(L)'
;MRDWDVWRLVLPGVSPLEVWNLPVMGRELWELLGAPRVDADRRAGVPEPALAGRLGPALAVALSTLVKRHAVDAVWLSGGLVCLEGFGAMLSSVSTALPCPVYVAERPLFAPALAGLRLLAPLAPAHPVALDVGQTGIKCVSHTADSRIFERDAARLPRYFIGMARPPDRRHVKAAVAFIASALRVFSARLPDALCLALPCPLDASLVPGGCTYGWEGHESLVADILQAAMGNEGRGTALVLNDAELATEAARGDSRLANHSRVLCLTLGFGPGGALLERR
;
A
#
# COMPACT_ATOMS: atom_id res chain seq x y z
N MET A 1 17.29 -4.37 20.22
CA MET A 1 17.45 -3.24 19.29
C MET A 1 18.21 -2.11 19.98
N ARG A 2 19.55 -2.06 19.90
CA ARG A 2 20.29 -0.89 20.40
C ARG A 2 20.76 0.07 19.29
N ASP A 3 20.57 -0.27 18.01
CA ASP A 3 21.25 0.45 16.92
C ASP A 3 20.35 0.90 15.74
N TRP A 4 19.01 0.74 15.83
CA TRP A 4 18.08 1.32 14.84
C TRP A 4 17.26 2.45 15.44
N ASP A 5 17.32 3.61 14.80
CA ASP A 5 16.44 4.73 15.08
C ASP A 5 15.14 4.57 14.28
N VAL A 6 14.06 4.18 14.95
CA VAL A 6 12.77 3.86 14.32
C VAL A 6 11.78 5.00 14.52
N TRP A 7 11.21 5.51 13.43
CA TRP A 7 10.32 6.66 13.44
C TRP A 7 9.00 6.36 12.74
N ARG A 8 7.88 6.71 13.39
CA ARG A 8 6.59 6.86 12.71
C ARG A 8 6.65 8.13 11.84
N LEU A 9 6.69 7.98 10.53
CA LEU A 9 6.78 9.10 9.60
C LEU A 9 5.41 9.68 9.26
N VAL A 10 5.06 10.82 9.84
CA VAL A 10 3.85 11.58 9.47
C VAL A 10 4.19 12.55 8.35
N LEU A 11 3.53 12.39 7.20
CA LEU A 11 3.79 13.22 6.02
C LEU A 11 2.97 14.52 6.05
N PRO A 12 3.59 15.71 5.90
CA PRO A 12 2.88 16.98 5.90
C PRO A 12 1.79 17.06 4.82
N GLY A 13 0.58 17.44 5.21
CA GLY A 13 -0.55 17.57 4.27
C GLY A 13 -1.08 16.22 3.76
N VAL A 14 -0.71 15.10 4.36
CA VAL A 14 -1.31 13.79 4.08
C VAL A 14 -2.29 13.44 5.18
N SER A 15 -3.54 13.10 4.81
CA SER A 15 -4.56 12.63 5.75
C SER A 15 -5.08 11.26 5.29
N PRO A 16 -4.96 10.19 6.11
CA PRO A 16 -5.48 8.88 5.75
C PRO A 16 -7.01 8.89 5.65
N LEU A 17 -7.56 8.07 4.76
CA LEU A 17 -9.00 7.89 4.56
C LEU A 17 -9.41 6.43 4.75
N GLU A 18 -10.49 6.20 5.50
CA GLU A 18 -11.13 4.90 5.59
C GLU A 18 -11.99 4.63 4.34
N VAL A 19 -11.35 4.17 3.27
CA VAL A 19 -12.02 3.85 1.99
C VAL A 19 -12.44 2.39 1.89
N TRP A 20 -11.83 1.52 2.68
CA TRP A 20 -12.07 0.07 2.68
C TRP A 20 -13.55 -0.26 2.89
N ASN A 21 -14.15 0.29 3.95
CA ASN A 21 -15.55 0.10 4.32
C ASN A 21 -16.51 1.10 3.66
N LEU A 22 -16.09 1.83 2.63
CA LEU A 22 -16.98 2.79 1.95
C LEU A 22 -18.21 2.04 1.39
N PRO A 23 -19.45 2.42 1.77
CA PRO A 23 -20.64 1.78 1.23
C PRO A 23 -20.81 2.12 -0.25
N VAL A 24 -20.79 1.10 -1.10
CA VAL A 24 -20.95 1.22 -2.56
C VAL A 24 -21.89 0.13 -3.03
N MET A 25 -22.97 0.51 -3.72
CA MET A 25 -23.95 -0.43 -4.29
C MET A 25 -24.48 -1.46 -3.27
N GLY A 26 -24.71 -1.04 -2.03
CA GLY A 26 -25.24 -1.88 -0.95
C GLY A 26 -24.23 -2.83 -0.29
N ARG A 27 -22.93 -2.69 -0.60
CA ARG A 27 -21.83 -3.51 -0.06
C ARG A 27 -20.65 -2.63 0.35
N GLU A 28 -19.66 -3.20 1.02
CA GLU A 28 -18.42 -2.49 1.31
C GLU A 28 -17.52 -2.47 0.06
N LEU A 29 -16.80 -1.37 -0.17
CA LEU A 29 -16.02 -1.17 -1.39
C LEU A 29 -15.01 -2.30 -1.64
N TRP A 30 -14.33 -2.79 -0.60
CA TRP A 30 -13.35 -3.87 -0.74
C TRP A 30 -13.94 -5.17 -1.30
N GLU A 31 -15.23 -5.42 -1.11
CA GLU A 31 -15.91 -6.60 -1.65
C GLU A 31 -16.13 -6.51 -3.16
N LEU A 32 -16.16 -5.29 -3.70
CA LEU A 32 -16.44 -4.98 -5.10
C LEU A 32 -15.19 -4.60 -5.88
N LEU A 33 -14.21 -3.98 -5.21
CA LEU A 33 -13.02 -3.39 -5.79
C LEU A 33 -11.75 -3.89 -5.06
N GLY A 34 -11.49 -5.19 -5.20
CA GLY A 34 -10.36 -5.85 -4.56
C GLY A 34 -9.91 -7.11 -5.30
N ALA A 35 -8.67 -7.54 -5.06
CA ALA A 35 -8.12 -8.77 -5.64
C ALA A 35 -9.00 -10.01 -5.37
N PRO A 36 -9.62 -10.22 -4.18
CA PRO A 36 -10.52 -11.34 -3.97
C PRO A 36 -11.68 -11.42 -4.97
N ARG A 37 -12.22 -10.26 -5.38
CA ARG A 37 -13.27 -10.17 -6.39
C ARG A 37 -12.74 -10.56 -7.77
N VAL A 38 -11.58 -10.03 -8.16
CA VAL A 38 -10.93 -10.36 -9.44
C VAL A 38 -10.58 -11.84 -9.52
N ASP A 39 -10.04 -12.42 -8.44
CA ASP A 39 -9.70 -13.83 -8.36
C ASP A 39 -10.94 -14.73 -8.43
N ALA A 40 -12.07 -14.29 -7.84
CA ALA A 40 -13.34 -15.01 -7.98
C ALA A 40 -13.84 -14.98 -9.43
N ASP A 41 -13.73 -13.84 -10.11
CA ASP A 41 -14.11 -13.69 -11.51
C ASP A 41 -13.21 -14.53 -12.44
N ARG A 42 -11.89 -14.59 -12.18
CA ARG A 42 -10.96 -15.51 -12.88
C ARG A 42 -11.37 -16.96 -12.71
N ARG A 43 -11.66 -17.39 -11.48
CA ARG A 43 -12.14 -18.76 -11.20
C ARG A 43 -13.48 -19.07 -11.88
N ALA A 44 -14.30 -18.05 -12.10
CA ALA A 44 -15.56 -18.17 -12.84
C ALA A 44 -15.38 -18.12 -14.37
N GLY A 45 -14.14 -18.08 -14.88
CA GLY A 45 -13.85 -18.12 -16.32
C GLY A 45 -14.01 -16.78 -17.04
N VAL A 46 -14.04 -15.66 -16.31
CA VAL A 46 -14.08 -14.34 -16.92
C VAL A 46 -12.75 -14.06 -17.63
N PRO A 47 -12.75 -13.69 -18.92
CA PRO A 47 -11.51 -13.37 -19.64
C PRO A 47 -10.76 -12.18 -19.03
N GLU A 48 -9.42 -12.21 -19.03
CA GLU A 48 -8.59 -11.12 -18.50
C GLU A 48 -8.97 -9.72 -19.03
N PRO A 49 -9.22 -9.51 -20.34
CA PRO A 49 -9.59 -8.19 -20.87
C PRO A 49 -10.92 -7.66 -20.32
N ALA A 50 -11.78 -8.53 -19.78
CA ALA A 50 -13.08 -8.16 -19.24
C ALA A 50 -13.05 -7.84 -17.74
N LEU A 51 -11.99 -8.23 -17.01
CA LEU A 51 -11.92 -8.10 -15.55
C LEU A 51 -12.01 -6.63 -15.11
N ALA A 52 -11.26 -5.74 -15.75
CA ALA A 52 -11.29 -4.32 -15.41
C ALA A 52 -12.68 -3.70 -15.61
N GLY A 53 -13.36 -4.06 -16.71
CA GLY A 53 -14.71 -3.60 -17.01
C GLY A 53 -15.72 -3.95 -15.91
N ARG A 54 -15.56 -5.11 -15.25
CA ARG A 54 -16.44 -5.53 -14.14
C ARG A 54 -16.22 -4.74 -12.85
N LEU A 55 -15.06 -4.09 -12.68
CA LEU A 55 -14.77 -3.21 -11.56
C LEU A 55 -15.31 -1.78 -11.77
N GLY A 56 -15.54 -1.38 -13.04
CA GLY A 56 -15.91 -0.04 -13.44
C GLY A 56 -17.12 0.55 -12.69
N PRO A 57 -18.25 -0.16 -12.54
CA PRO A 57 -19.41 0.38 -11.83
C PRO A 57 -19.11 0.74 -10.37
N ALA A 58 -18.40 -0.13 -9.65
CA ALA A 58 -18.03 0.12 -8.26
C ALA A 58 -17.02 1.27 -8.14
N LEU A 59 -16.02 1.31 -9.04
CA LEU A 59 -15.05 2.40 -9.10
C LEU A 59 -15.72 3.75 -9.39
N ALA A 60 -16.69 3.81 -10.31
CA ALA A 60 -17.40 5.03 -10.65
C ALA A 60 -18.18 5.60 -9.45
N VAL A 61 -18.92 4.74 -8.75
CA VAL A 61 -19.67 5.15 -7.55
C VAL A 61 -18.71 5.60 -6.44
N ALA A 62 -17.62 4.85 -6.22
CA ALA A 62 -16.61 5.20 -5.22
C ALA A 62 -15.96 6.56 -5.51
N LEU A 63 -15.49 6.77 -6.74
CA LEU A 63 -14.85 8.02 -7.16
C LEU A 63 -15.82 9.19 -7.06
N SER A 64 -17.04 9.07 -7.59
CA SER A 64 -18.04 10.14 -7.51
C SER A 64 -18.34 10.52 -6.05
N THR A 65 -18.47 9.51 -5.18
CA THR A 65 -18.72 9.72 -3.75
C THR A 65 -17.55 10.42 -3.06
N LEU A 66 -16.33 9.92 -3.25
CA LEU A 66 -15.14 10.45 -2.58
C LEU A 66 -14.75 11.83 -3.11
N VAL A 67 -14.82 12.04 -4.43
CA VAL A 67 -14.53 13.34 -5.05
C VAL A 67 -15.46 14.42 -4.50
N LYS A 68 -16.77 14.13 -4.44
CA LYS A 68 -17.76 15.05 -3.88
C LYS A 68 -17.56 15.27 -2.38
N ARG A 69 -17.37 14.18 -1.62
CA ARG A 69 -17.23 14.23 -0.15
C ARG A 69 -16.02 15.05 0.29
N HIS A 70 -14.92 14.95 -0.44
CA HIS A 70 -13.66 15.59 -0.09
C HIS A 70 -13.35 16.82 -0.94
N ALA A 71 -14.21 17.20 -1.88
CA ALA A 71 -14.04 18.37 -2.75
C ALA A 71 -12.63 18.44 -3.36
N VAL A 72 -12.19 17.32 -3.94
CA VAL A 72 -10.85 17.19 -4.54
C VAL A 72 -10.82 17.77 -5.95
N ASP A 73 -9.67 18.30 -6.36
CA ASP A 73 -9.46 18.85 -7.69
C ASP A 73 -8.66 17.91 -8.62
N ALA A 74 -8.20 16.76 -8.12
CA ALA A 74 -7.69 15.64 -8.90
C ALA A 74 -7.79 14.30 -8.16
N VAL A 75 -7.72 13.21 -8.90
CA VAL A 75 -7.57 11.85 -8.38
C VAL A 75 -6.28 11.23 -8.92
N TRP A 76 -5.58 10.48 -8.08
CA TRP A 76 -4.40 9.70 -8.46
C TRP A 76 -4.55 8.25 -8.04
N LEU A 77 -4.33 7.33 -8.97
CA LEU A 77 -4.51 5.89 -8.79
C LEU A 77 -3.20 5.13 -8.93
N SER A 78 -2.96 4.18 -8.03
CA SER A 78 -1.87 3.21 -8.12
C SER A 78 -2.33 1.83 -7.63
N GLY A 79 -1.41 0.85 -7.57
CA GLY A 79 -1.70 -0.51 -7.12
C GLY A 79 -1.85 -1.52 -8.27
N GLY A 80 -2.02 -2.80 -7.91
CA GLY A 80 -2.01 -3.90 -8.89
C GLY A 80 -3.25 -3.99 -9.77
N LEU A 81 -4.42 -3.57 -9.30
CA LEU A 81 -5.66 -3.64 -10.10
C LEU A 81 -5.66 -2.62 -11.25
N VAL A 82 -4.89 -1.53 -11.14
CA VAL A 82 -4.79 -0.56 -12.24
C VAL A 82 -3.94 -1.11 -13.41
N CYS A 83 -3.24 -2.22 -13.20
CA CYS A 83 -2.44 -2.90 -14.22
C CYS A 83 -3.22 -3.98 -14.98
N LEU A 84 -4.52 -4.17 -14.67
CA LEU A 84 -5.36 -5.11 -15.42
C LEU A 84 -5.48 -4.68 -16.88
N GLU A 85 -5.55 -5.66 -17.78
CA GLU A 85 -5.84 -5.40 -19.19
C GLU A 85 -7.19 -4.66 -19.32
N GLY A 86 -7.24 -3.66 -20.21
CA GLY A 86 -8.44 -2.85 -20.40
C GLY A 86 -8.72 -1.83 -19.30
N PHE A 87 -7.91 -1.73 -18.24
CA PHE A 87 -8.13 -0.77 -17.15
C PHE A 87 -8.16 0.68 -17.64
N GLY A 88 -7.25 1.06 -18.55
CA GLY A 88 -7.23 2.41 -19.11
C GLY A 88 -8.52 2.78 -19.86
N ALA A 89 -9.05 1.86 -20.68
CA ALA A 89 -10.30 2.09 -21.41
C ALA A 89 -11.51 2.20 -20.46
N MET A 90 -11.57 1.31 -19.47
CA MET A 90 -12.60 1.38 -18.41
C MET A 90 -12.50 2.70 -17.64
N LEU A 91 -11.29 3.09 -17.23
CA LEU A 91 -11.07 4.32 -16.46
C LEU A 91 -11.48 5.55 -17.26
N SER A 92 -11.15 5.62 -18.56
CA SER A 92 -11.59 6.71 -19.43
C SER A 92 -13.11 6.85 -19.45
N SER A 93 -13.86 5.74 -19.47
CA SER A 93 -15.33 5.79 -19.36
C SER A 93 -15.77 6.31 -18.00
N VAL A 94 -15.18 5.80 -16.91
CA VAL A 94 -15.52 6.21 -15.53
C VAL A 94 -15.21 7.69 -15.28
N SER A 95 -14.09 8.20 -15.79
CA SER A 95 -13.61 9.55 -15.50
C SER A 95 -14.40 10.66 -16.21
N THR A 96 -15.08 10.36 -17.33
CA THR A 96 -15.91 11.35 -18.05
C THR A 96 -17.03 11.95 -17.21
N ALA A 97 -17.50 11.25 -16.18
CA ALA A 97 -18.55 11.72 -15.29
C ALA A 97 -18.03 12.51 -14.08
N LEU A 98 -16.70 12.64 -13.93
CA LEU A 98 -16.08 13.32 -12.79
C LEU A 98 -15.74 14.78 -13.13
N PRO A 99 -15.86 15.70 -12.15
CA PRO A 99 -15.55 17.11 -12.35
C PRO A 99 -14.04 17.42 -12.35
N CYS A 100 -13.19 16.41 -12.15
CA CYS A 100 -11.74 16.55 -12.02
C CYS A 100 -11.00 15.46 -12.80
N PRO A 101 -9.74 15.70 -13.22
CA PRO A 101 -8.94 14.68 -13.89
C PRO A 101 -8.62 13.50 -12.96
N VAL A 102 -8.48 12.33 -13.58
CA VAL A 102 -8.01 11.10 -12.91
C VAL A 102 -6.72 10.64 -13.57
N TYR A 103 -5.66 10.55 -12.78
CA TYR A 103 -4.35 10.10 -13.22
C TYR A 103 -4.06 8.70 -12.70
N VAL A 104 -3.36 7.92 -13.52
CA VAL A 104 -2.74 6.66 -13.09
C VAL A 104 -1.24 6.87 -13.00
N ALA A 105 -0.65 6.35 -11.93
CA ALA A 105 0.80 6.33 -11.73
C ALA A 105 1.53 5.73 -12.96
N GLU A 106 2.71 6.26 -13.31
CA GLU A 106 3.48 5.70 -14.44
C GLU A 106 3.99 4.27 -14.19
N ARG A 107 4.36 3.98 -12.93
CA ARG A 107 4.77 2.65 -12.45
C ARG A 107 3.85 2.20 -11.32
N PRO A 108 2.58 1.82 -11.58
CA PRO A 108 1.58 1.72 -10.52
C PRO A 108 1.87 0.72 -9.41
N LEU A 109 2.58 -0.36 -9.74
CA LEU A 109 2.98 -1.38 -8.76
C LEU A 109 4.07 -0.90 -7.79
N PHE A 110 4.97 -0.03 -8.26
CA PHE A 110 6.18 0.34 -7.52
C PHE A 110 6.22 1.82 -7.13
N ALA A 111 5.27 2.63 -7.60
CA ALA A 111 5.25 4.07 -7.33
C ALA A 111 5.34 4.40 -5.82
N PRO A 112 4.58 3.75 -4.91
CA PRO A 112 4.74 3.96 -3.47
C PRO A 112 6.15 3.62 -2.98
N ALA A 113 6.66 2.43 -3.29
CA ALA A 113 7.99 1.99 -2.85
C ALA A 113 9.11 2.94 -3.35
N LEU A 114 9.02 3.41 -4.60
CA LEU A 114 9.96 4.39 -5.17
C LEU A 114 9.91 5.73 -4.43
N ALA A 115 8.72 6.18 -4.03
CA ALA A 115 8.57 7.37 -3.19
C ALA A 115 9.24 7.18 -1.82
N GLY A 116 9.19 5.96 -1.28
CA GLY A 116 9.89 5.58 -0.06
C GLY A 116 11.41 5.77 -0.15
N LEU A 117 12.03 5.42 -1.29
CA LEU A 117 13.46 5.72 -1.49
C LEU A 117 13.74 7.22 -1.50
N ARG A 118 12.87 8.03 -2.11
CA ARG A 118 13.05 9.50 -2.09
C ARG A 118 12.96 10.06 -0.67
N LEU A 119 12.08 9.51 0.17
CA LEU A 119 11.95 9.91 1.59
C LEU A 119 13.21 9.61 2.40
N LEU A 120 14.00 8.58 2.02
CA LEU A 120 15.26 8.26 2.68
C LEU A 120 16.43 9.13 2.19
N ALA A 121 16.33 9.76 1.01
CA ALA A 121 17.43 10.53 0.42
C ALA A 121 18.02 11.63 1.32
N PRO A 122 17.24 12.39 2.13
CA PRO A 122 17.78 13.37 3.06
C PRO A 122 18.70 12.79 4.14
N LEU A 123 18.63 11.49 4.42
CA LEU A 123 19.50 10.81 5.38
C LEU A 123 20.88 10.47 4.78
N ALA A 124 21.10 10.72 3.48
CA ALA A 124 22.29 10.35 2.73
C ALA A 124 22.77 8.88 2.96
N PRO A 125 21.88 7.88 2.89
CA PRO A 125 22.23 6.49 3.17
C PRO A 125 23.12 5.87 2.09
N ALA A 126 24.04 4.99 2.48
CA ALA A 126 24.85 4.22 1.54
C ALA A 126 24.06 3.07 0.90
N HIS A 127 23.13 2.46 1.64
CA HIS A 127 22.38 1.27 1.25
C HIS A 127 20.88 1.38 1.58
N PRO A 128 20.15 2.38 1.02
CA PRO A 128 18.72 2.53 1.28
C PRO A 128 17.88 1.42 0.65
N VAL A 129 16.85 1.00 1.36
CA VAL A 129 15.83 0.06 0.88
C VAL A 129 14.44 0.58 1.24
N ALA A 130 13.48 0.46 0.33
CA ALA A 130 12.08 0.74 0.62
C ALA A 130 11.21 -0.48 0.34
N LEU A 131 10.33 -0.80 1.30
CA LEU A 131 9.37 -1.88 1.29
C LEU A 131 7.95 -1.31 1.33
N ASP A 132 7.15 -1.64 0.33
CA ASP A 132 5.71 -1.45 0.33
C ASP A 132 5.04 -2.82 0.58
N VAL A 133 4.67 -3.07 1.84
CA VAL A 133 4.09 -4.34 2.28
C VAL A 133 2.61 -4.34 1.91
N GLY A 134 2.25 -5.05 0.83
CA GLY A 134 0.87 -5.29 0.46
C GLY A 134 0.31 -6.59 1.05
N GLN A 135 -1.01 -6.78 0.92
CA GLN A 135 -1.68 -8.02 1.34
C GLN A 135 -1.49 -9.20 0.37
N THR A 136 -1.09 -8.93 -0.88
CA THR A 136 -0.75 -9.95 -1.89
C THR A 136 0.75 -10.18 -2.00
N GLY A 137 1.58 -9.20 -1.65
CA GLY A 137 3.02 -9.31 -1.73
C GLY A 137 3.72 -7.99 -1.39
N ILE A 138 5.02 -8.09 -1.15
CA ILE A 138 5.90 -6.98 -0.73
C ILE A 138 6.65 -6.48 -1.96
N LYS A 139 6.55 -5.18 -2.25
CA LYS A 139 7.35 -4.54 -3.31
C LYS A 139 8.60 -3.96 -2.67
N CYS A 140 9.75 -4.36 -3.17
CA CYS A 140 11.04 -3.92 -2.69
C CYS A 140 11.75 -3.12 -3.78
N VAL A 141 12.36 -2.00 -3.40
CA VAL A 141 13.19 -1.17 -4.29
C VAL A 141 14.45 -0.71 -3.55
N SER A 142 15.54 -0.54 -4.31
CA SER A 142 16.80 0.07 -3.86
C SER A 142 17.48 0.74 -5.05
N HIS A 143 18.54 1.52 -4.80
CA HIS A 143 19.41 2.06 -5.87
C HIS A 143 20.39 1.03 -6.43
N THR A 144 20.67 -0.05 -5.68
CA THR A 144 21.71 -1.03 -6.04
C THR A 144 21.15 -2.36 -6.53
N ALA A 145 19.83 -2.50 -6.63
CA ALA A 145 19.17 -3.74 -7.04
C ALA A 145 17.89 -3.44 -7.84
N ASP A 146 17.57 -4.32 -8.79
CA ASP A 146 16.33 -4.26 -9.55
C ASP A 146 15.11 -4.40 -8.66
N SER A 147 14.03 -3.67 -8.98
CA SER A 147 12.77 -3.73 -8.23
C SER A 147 12.22 -5.16 -8.22
N ARG A 148 11.77 -5.65 -7.07
CA ARG A 148 11.30 -7.03 -6.91
C ARG A 148 10.00 -7.11 -6.13
N ILE A 149 9.16 -8.09 -6.45
CA ILE A 149 7.97 -8.44 -5.67
C ILE A 149 8.18 -9.80 -5.00
N PHE A 150 7.90 -9.87 -3.71
CA PHE A 150 7.82 -11.12 -2.95
C PHE A 150 6.36 -11.44 -2.69
N GLU A 151 5.81 -12.44 -3.37
CA GLU A 151 4.41 -12.83 -3.26
C GLU A 151 4.11 -13.48 -1.91
N ARG A 152 2.97 -13.13 -1.32
CA ARG A 152 2.46 -13.75 -0.09
C ARG A 152 1.81 -15.08 -0.45
N ASP A 153 2.39 -16.16 0.05
CA ASP A 153 1.78 -17.49 -0.02
C ASP A 153 0.61 -17.57 0.98
N ALA A 154 -0.62 -17.62 0.46
CA ALA A 154 -1.83 -17.69 1.27
C ALA A 154 -2.01 -19.03 2.02
N ALA A 155 -1.33 -20.10 1.61
CA ALA A 155 -1.35 -21.37 2.35
C ALA A 155 -0.47 -21.29 3.61
N ARG A 156 0.65 -20.56 3.54
CA ARG A 156 1.60 -20.41 4.66
C ARG A 156 1.30 -19.21 5.54
N LEU A 157 0.77 -18.14 4.96
CA LEU A 157 0.37 -16.92 5.66
C LEU A 157 -1.08 -16.55 5.26
N PRO A 158 -2.08 -17.24 5.83
CA PRO A 158 -3.49 -17.02 5.52
C PRO A 158 -3.93 -15.57 5.78
N ARG A 159 -4.96 -15.14 5.06
CA ARG A 159 -5.55 -13.80 5.22
C ARG A 159 -6.63 -13.85 6.28
N TYR A 160 -6.42 -13.15 7.39
CA TYR A 160 -7.38 -13.05 8.49
C TYR A 160 -8.25 -11.81 8.31
N PHE A 161 -9.37 -11.95 7.61
CA PHE A 161 -10.34 -10.86 7.46
C PHE A 161 -10.98 -10.48 8.81
N ILE A 162 -11.54 -9.28 8.88
CA ILE A 162 -12.28 -8.81 10.06
C ILE A 162 -13.36 -9.84 10.43
N GLY A 163 -13.40 -10.24 11.70
CA GLY A 163 -14.33 -11.25 12.22
C GLY A 163 -13.83 -12.70 12.13
N MET A 164 -12.72 -12.98 11.44
CA MET A 164 -12.11 -14.31 11.48
C MET A 164 -11.39 -14.55 12.82
N ALA A 165 -11.57 -15.76 13.38
CA ALA A 165 -10.85 -16.17 14.57
C ALA A 165 -9.33 -16.20 14.30
N ARG A 166 -8.56 -15.54 15.17
CA ARG A 166 -7.10 -15.52 15.12
C ARG A 166 -6.53 -16.69 15.93
N PRO A 167 -5.44 -17.34 15.47
CA PRO A 167 -4.74 -18.33 16.27
C PRO A 167 -4.30 -17.75 17.63
N PRO A 168 -4.61 -18.42 18.75
CA PRO A 168 -4.27 -17.91 20.09
C PRO A 168 -2.76 -17.87 20.35
N ASP A 169 -1.99 -18.71 19.66
CA ASP A 169 -0.53 -18.79 19.72
C ASP A 169 0.20 -17.69 18.92
N ARG A 170 -0.56 -16.81 18.24
CA ARG A 170 -0.06 -15.75 17.36
C ARG A 170 0.91 -16.25 16.27
N ARG A 171 0.80 -17.51 15.83
CA ARG A 171 1.68 -18.07 14.79
C ARG A 171 1.63 -17.30 13.47
N HIS A 172 0.50 -16.66 13.17
CA HIS A 172 0.34 -15.79 12.00
C HIS A 172 1.19 -14.53 12.08
N VAL A 173 1.34 -13.93 13.26
CA VAL A 173 2.22 -12.76 13.47
C VAL A 173 3.68 -13.15 13.25
N LYS A 174 4.11 -14.29 13.82
CA LYS A 174 5.48 -14.82 13.61
C LYS A 174 5.75 -15.10 12.13
N ALA A 175 4.78 -15.70 11.43
CA ALA A 175 4.90 -15.96 10.00
C ALA A 175 4.95 -14.67 9.16
N ALA A 176 4.20 -13.64 9.55
CA ALA A 176 4.23 -12.33 8.91
C ALA A 176 5.58 -11.62 9.09
N VAL A 177 6.10 -11.60 10.33
CA VAL A 177 7.45 -11.11 10.64
C VAL A 177 8.49 -11.84 9.80
N ALA A 178 8.45 -13.17 9.78
CA ALA A 178 9.39 -13.97 9.01
C ALA A 178 9.31 -13.69 7.50
N PHE A 179 8.11 -13.48 6.96
CA PHE A 179 7.91 -13.15 5.55
C PHE A 179 8.53 -11.80 5.19
N ILE A 180 8.24 -10.75 5.97
CA ILE A 180 8.77 -9.40 5.72
C ILE A 180 10.28 -9.38 5.92
N ALA A 181 10.77 -9.97 7.02
CA ALA A 181 12.20 -10.06 7.30
C ALA A 181 12.96 -10.84 6.21
N SER A 182 12.38 -11.93 5.71
CA SER A 182 12.99 -12.70 4.62
C SER A 182 13.00 -11.92 3.31
N ALA A 183 11.92 -11.20 2.96
CA ALA A 183 11.89 -10.35 1.78
C ALA A 183 12.98 -9.27 1.86
N LEU A 184 13.14 -8.62 3.02
CA LEU A 184 14.19 -7.64 3.24
C LEU A 184 15.58 -8.25 3.05
N ARG A 185 15.92 -9.33 3.77
CA ARG A 185 17.23 -10.00 3.67
C ARG A 185 17.56 -10.48 2.26
N VAL A 186 16.60 -11.11 1.57
CA VAL A 186 16.83 -11.65 0.22
C VAL A 186 16.99 -10.54 -0.80
N PHE A 187 16.29 -9.42 -0.60
CA PHE A 187 16.38 -8.27 -1.50
C PHE A 187 17.67 -7.47 -1.31
N SER A 188 18.06 -7.25 -0.05
CA SER A 188 19.23 -6.44 0.29
C SER A 188 20.50 -7.30 0.30
N ALA A 189 21.30 -7.23 -0.77
CA ALA A 189 22.60 -7.94 -0.85
C ALA A 189 23.59 -7.53 0.25
N ARG A 190 23.37 -6.36 0.88
CA ARG A 190 24.07 -5.84 2.06
C ARG A 190 23.03 -5.40 3.08
N LEU A 191 23.42 -5.33 4.36
CA LEU A 191 22.57 -4.76 5.39
C LEU A 191 22.22 -3.31 5.02
N PRO A 192 20.93 -2.93 4.96
CA PRO A 192 20.53 -1.55 4.74
C PRO A 192 20.88 -0.70 5.96
N ASP A 193 21.28 0.54 5.71
CA ASP A 193 21.51 1.57 6.72
C ASP A 193 20.34 2.57 6.82
N ALA A 194 19.40 2.50 5.86
CA ALA A 194 18.13 3.20 5.94
C ALA A 194 16.99 2.36 5.33
N LEU A 195 15.84 2.34 6.00
CA LEU A 195 14.67 1.56 5.59
C LEU A 195 13.42 2.46 5.57
N CYS A 196 12.69 2.45 4.47
CA CYS A 196 11.30 2.92 4.44
C CYS A 196 10.40 1.69 4.48
N LEU A 197 9.62 1.52 5.55
CA LEU A 197 8.72 0.38 5.72
C LEU A 197 7.27 0.88 5.75
N ALA A 198 6.56 0.70 4.63
CA ALA A 198 5.13 0.92 4.61
C ALA A 198 4.37 -0.36 4.97
N LEU A 199 3.48 -0.26 5.96
CA LEU A 199 2.64 -1.36 6.44
C LEU A 199 1.19 -1.20 5.96
N PRO A 200 0.49 -2.29 5.63
CA PRO A 200 -0.88 -2.28 5.10
C PRO A 200 -1.93 -2.17 6.20
N CYS A 201 -1.72 -1.24 7.13
CA CYS A 201 -2.59 -0.97 8.26
C CYS A 201 -2.41 0.48 8.75
N PRO A 202 -3.41 1.04 9.46
CA PRO A 202 -3.19 2.21 10.30
C PRO A 202 -2.08 1.95 11.32
N LEU A 203 -1.34 3.00 11.68
CA LEU A 203 -0.29 2.96 12.70
C LEU A 203 -0.47 4.16 13.62
N ASP A 204 -0.45 3.93 14.93
CA ASP A 204 -0.43 5.03 15.90
C ASP A 204 0.97 5.66 16.03
N ALA A 205 1.09 6.65 16.91
CA ALA A 205 2.35 7.36 17.17
C ALA A 205 3.45 6.45 17.76
N SER A 206 3.07 5.32 18.37
CA SER A 206 3.95 4.33 18.97
C SER A 206 4.21 3.13 18.04
N LEU A 207 3.84 3.23 16.76
CA LEU A 207 3.98 2.17 15.74
C LEU A 207 3.14 0.92 16.03
N VAL A 208 2.13 1.00 16.88
CA VAL A 208 1.21 -0.09 17.13
C VAL A 208 0.31 -0.25 15.90
N PRO A 209 0.27 -1.44 15.27
CA PRO A 209 -0.48 -1.65 14.05
C PRO A 209 -1.99 -1.83 14.34
N GLY A 210 -2.81 -1.19 13.51
CA GLY A 210 -4.25 -1.39 13.45
C GLY A 210 -4.67 -2.59 12.58
N GLY A 211 -5.99 -2.68 12.34
CA GLY A 211 -6.67 -3.72 11.56
C GLY A 211 -6.06 -4.03 10.20
N CYS A 212 -5.73 -5.29 9.91
CA CYS A 212 -5.41 -5.73 8.55
C CYS A 212 -5.42 -7.26 8.38
N THR A 213 -5.31 -7.76 7.15
CA THR A 213 -5.41 -9.23 6.91
C THR A 213 -4.19 -10.05 7.32
N TYR A 214 -3.14 -9.42 7.85
CA TYR A 214 -2.06 -10.14 8.54
C TYR A 214 -2.44 -10.52 9.97
N GLY A 215 -3.46 -9.89 10.59
CA GLY A 215 -3.97 -10.25 11.90
C GLY A 215 -3.05 -9.88 13.09
N TRP A 216 -2.16 -8.90 12.91
CA TRP A 216 -1.17 -8.48 13.91
C TRP A 216 -1.62 -7.28 14.75
N GLU A 217 -2.92 -6.96 14.76
CA GLU A 217 -3.45 -5.78 15.44
C GLU A 217 -3.01 -5.73 16.91
N GLY A 218 -2.55 -4.55 17.36
CA GLY A 218 -2.10 -4.35 18.74
C GLY A 218 -0.74 -5.00 19.06
N HIS A 219 -0.02 -5.56 18.08
CA HIS A 219 1.30 -6.14 18.30
C HIS A 219 2.37 -5.06 18.35
N GLU A 220 2.59 -4.49 19.54
CA GLU A 220 3.48 -3.35 19.80
C GLU A 220 4.92 -3.55 19.30
N SER A 221 5.45 -4.78 19.36
CA SER A 221 6.81 -5.09 18.94
C SER A 221 6.94 -5.40 17.45
N LEU A 222 5.90 -5.25 16.61
CA LEU A 222 5.90 -5.70 15.22
C LEU A 222 7.12 -5.22 14.42
N VAL A 223 7.36 -3.91 14.42
CA VAL A 223 8.49 -3.32 13.68
C VAL A 223 9.82 -3.80 14.24
N ALA A 224 9.93 -3.87 15.57
CA ALA A 224 11.12 -4.36 16.25
C ALA A 224 11.43 -5.81 15.90
N ASP A 225 10.41 -6.66 15.87
CA ASP A 225 10.52 -8.07 15.54
C ASP A 225 10.92 -8.27 14.07
N ILE A 226 10.40 -7.44 13.15
CA ILE A 226 10.81 -7.44 11.73
C ILE A 226 12.29 -7.08 11.60
N LEU A 227 12.73 -5.98 12.21
CA LEU A 227 14.12 -5.52 12.14
C LEU A 227 15.07 -6.53 12.78
N GLN A 228 14.73 -7.03 13.97
CA GLN A 228 15.53 -8.04 14.68
C GLN A 228 15.62 -9.34 13.89
N ALA A 229 14.51 -9.81 13.29
CA ALA A 229 14.52 -11.00 12.46
C ALA A 229 15.32 -10.78 11.17
N ALA A 230 15.28 -9.60 10.56
CA ALA A 230 15.97 -9.32 9.32
C ALA A 230 17.48 -9.10 9.51
N MET A 231 17.88 -8.36 10.55
CA MET A 231 19.25 -7.84 10.69
C MET A 231 20.01 -8.37 11.90
N GLY A 232 19.35 -9.13 12.78
CA GLY A 232 19.96 -9.61 14.01
C GLY A 232 20.49 -8.45 14.87
N ASN A 233 21.70 -8.63 15.42
CA ASN A 233 22.37 -7.61 16.24
C ASN A 233 23.40 -6.78 15.44
N GLU A 234 23.54 -7.01 14.14
CA GLU A 234 24.55 -6.37 13.30
C GLU A 234 24.01 -5.14 12.54
N GLY A 235 22.69 -5.06 12.40
CA GLY A 235 22.04 -3.94 11.71
C GLY A 235 22.06 -2.66 12.54
N ARG A 236 22.49 -1.56 11.92
CA ARG A 236 22.36 -0.20 12.43
C ARG A 236 21.83 0.72 11.34
N GLY A 237 20.98 1.68 11.69
CA GLY A 237 20.39 2.56 10.69
C GLY A 237 19.15 3.31 11.15
N THR A 238 18.46 3.93 10.19
CA THR A 238 17.19 4.63 10.44
C THR A 238 16.04 3.93 9.71
N ALA A 239 14.96 3.63 10.41
CA ALA A 239 13.73 3.09 9.82
C ALA A 239 12.60 4.11 9.87
N LEU A 240 12.13 4.57 8.71
CA LEU A 240 10.92 5.37 8.55
C LEU A 240 9.74 4.44 8.31
N VAL A 241 8.72 4.50 9.17
CA VAL A 241 7.56 3.60 9.12
C VAL A 241 6.28 4.40 8.95
N LEU A 242 5.44 3.97 8.02
CA LEU A 242 4.18 4.64 7.68
C LEU A 242 3.14 3.67 7.13
N ASN A 243 1.92 4.15 6.93
CA ASN A 243 0.89 3.39 6.24
C ASN A 243 1.14 3.35 4.72
N ASP A 244 0.73 2.27 4.05
CA ASP A 244 0.85 2.08 2.60
C ASP A 244 0.11 3.15 1.76
N ALA A 245 -1.09 3.57 2.16
CA ALA A 245 -1.81 4.65 1.47
C ALA A 245 -1.16 6.02 1.69
N GLU A 246 -0.54 6.27 2.85
CA GLU A 246 0.28 7.46 3.06
C GLU A 246 1.51 7.47 2.13
N LEU A 247 2.20 6.33 2.00
CA LEU A 247 3.33 6.19 1.08
C LEU A 247 2.91 6.36 -0.39
N ALA A 248 1.76 5.83 -0.78
CA ALA A 248 1.19 6.03 -2.11
C ALA A 248 0.86 7.51 -2.37
N THR A 249 0.42 8.24 -1.34
CA THR A 249 0.16 9.68 -1.43
C THR A 249 1.45 10.48 -1.62
N GLU A 250 2.55 10.06 -0.99
CA GLU A 250 3.87 10.64 -1.26
C GLU A 250 4.32 10.38 -2.71
N ALA A 251 3.99 9.23 -3.29
CA ALA A 251 4.24 8.99 -4.71
C ALA A 251 3.49 10.00 -5.58
N ALA A 252 2.20 10.23 -5.30
CA ALA A 252 1.39 11.25 -5.97
C ALA A 252 1.96 12.67 -5.80
N ARG A 253 2.54 12.99 -4.64
CA ARG A 253 3.17 14.30 -4.39
C ARG A 253 4.24 14.63 -5.44
N GLY A 254 5.02 13.63 -5.84
CA GLY A 254 6.10 13.76 -6.82
C GLY A 254 5.67 13.63 -8.28
N ASP A 255 4.38 13.44 -8.58
CA ASP A 255 3.86 13.38 -9.95
C ASP A 255 3.67 14.81 -10.49
N SER A 256 4.40 15.15 -11.56
CA SER A 256 4.40 16.51 -12.12
C SER A 256 3.04 16.94 -12.68
N ARG A 257 2.22 15.98 -13.12
CA ARG A 257 0.85 16.24 -13.62
C ARG A 257 -0.06 16.75 -12.51
N LEU A 258 0.29 16.46 -11.25
CA LEU A 258 -0.45 16.91 -10.08
C LEU A 258 0.04 18.27 -9.54
N ALA A 259 1.09 18.88 -10.08
CA ALA A 259 1.75 20.04 -9.45
C ALA A 259 0.82 21.23 -9.18
N ASN A 260 -0.17 21.45 -10.04
CA ASN A 260 -1.13 22.56 -9.95
C ASN A 260 -2.43 22.21 -9.17
N HIS A 261 -2.49 21.01 -8.58
CA HIS A 261 -3.65 20.53 -7.84
C HIS A 261 -3.42 20.68 -6.33
N SER A 262 -4.37 21.35 -5.68
CA SER A 262 -4.33 21.70 -4.26
C SER A 262 -4.80 20.57 -3.36
N ARG A 263 -5.76 19.75 -3.84
CA ARG A 263 -6.37 18.69 -3.05
C ARG A 263 -6.57 17.44 -3.89
N VAL A 264 -5.71 16.46 -3.70
CA VAL A 264 -5.68 15.23 -4.51
C VAL A 264 -6.18 14.04 -3.69
N LEU A 265 -7.17 13.32 -4.22
CA LEU A 265 -7.56 12.01 -3.71
C LEU A 265 -6.59 10.95 -4.24
N CYS A 266 -5.83 10.32 -3.36
CA CYS A 266 -4.90 9.25 -3.71
C CYS A 266 -5.50 7.90 -3.32
N LEU A 267 -5.67 7.00 -4.28
CA LEU A 267 -6.21 5.66 -4.03
C LEU A 267 -5.24 4.58 -4.49
N THR A 268 -5.08 3.55 -3.67
CA THR A 268 -4.40 2.30 -4.03
C THR A 268 -5.44 1.24 -4.33
N LEU A 269 -5.44 0.69 -5.55
CA LEU A 269 -6.34 -0.38 -5.95
C LEU A 269 -5.55 -1.69 -6.01
N GLY A 270 -5.65 -2.50 -4.96
CA GLY A 270 -4.89 -3.73 -4.81
C GLY A 270 -5.73 -4.87 -4.23
N PHE A 271 -5.27 -5.47 -3.14
CA PHE A 271 -6.03 -6.51 -2.45
C PHE A 271 -7.40 -6.01 -1.99
N GLY A 272 -7.42 -4.83 -1.39
CA GLY A 272 -8.58 -3.97 -1.39
C GLY A 272 -8.12 -2.53 -1.51
N PRO A 273 -9.06 -1.58 -1.47
CA PRO A 273 -8.78 -0.19 -1.70
C PRO A 273 -8.19 0.44 -0.44
N GLY A 274 -7.09 1.15 -0.61
CA GLY A 274 -6.54 2.10 0.37
C GLY A 274 -6.69 3.53 -0.15
N GLY A 275 -6.66 4.50 0.75
CA GLY A 275 -6.87 5.89 0.36
C GLY A 275 -6.34 6.91 1.35
N ALA A 276 -5.94 8.05 0.83
CA ALA A 276 -5.53 9.22 1.60
C ALA A 276 -5.73 10.49 0.76
N LEU A 277 -5.80 11.64 1.42
CA LEU A 277 -5.82 12.96 0.80
C LEU A 277 -4.43 13.56 0.84
N LEU A 278 -4.05 14.19 -0.26
CA LEU A 278 -2.93 15.12 -0.33
C LEU A 278 -3.48 16.55 -0.39
N GLU A 279 -3.13 17.35 0.59
CA GLU A 279 -3.42 18.79 0.65
C GLU A 279 -2.11 19.56 0.50
N ARG A 280 -2.04 20.38 -0.55
CA ARG A 280 -0.93 21.30 -0.79
C ARG A 280 -1.39 22.70 -0.40
N ARG A 281 -0.58 23.37 0.43
CA ARG A 281 -0.74 24.79 0.76
C ARG A 281 -0.03 25.65 -0.25
#